data_AF-A0A6G9I8T9-F1
#
_entry.id   AF-A0A6G9I8T9-F1
#
_cell.length_a   1.000
_cell.length_b   1.000
_cell.length_c   1.000
_cell.angle_alpha   90.00
_cell.angle_beta   90.00
_cell.angle_gamma   90.00
#
_symmetry.space_group_name_H-M   'P 1'
#
loop_
_entity.id
_entity.type
_entity.pdbx_description
1 polymer ?
#
loop_
_entity_poly.entity_id
_entity_poly.type
_entity_poly.pdbx_seq_one_letter_code
_entity_poly.pdbx_strand_id
1 'polypeptide(L)'
;MKSILAMTEFISQNNLRTDSYGNCEFEGFINYKSKIRNAFEKTTVKFIRNGYHGGNIQLMESGELIPDNFHLDLSRDYQAYEYNTSDNALIIWGKSQKMSGRYQIVITL
;
A
#
# COMPACT_ATOMS: atom_id res chain seq x y z
N MET A 1 -5.19 13.41 -5.12
CA MET A 1 -4.01 13.84 -5.89
C MET A 1 -2.69 13.38 -5.25
N LYS A 2 -2.45 13.61 -3.95
CA LYS A 2 -1.22 13.20 -3.24
C LYS A 2 -0.91 11.69 -3.31
N SER A 3 -1.93 10.83 -3.15
CA SER A 3 -1.77 9.38 -3.18
C SER A 3 -1.22 8.85 -4.50
N ILE A 4 -1.73 9.36 -5.64
CA ILE A 4 -1.27 8.95 -6.97
C ILE A 4 0.17 9.41 -7.21
N LEU A 5 0.54 10.60 -6.73
CA LEU A 5 1.90 11.11 -6.83
C LEU A 5 2.87 10.18 -6.07
N ALA A 6 2.58 9.86 -4.81
CA ALA A 6 3.41 8.96 -4.01
C ALA A 6 3.60 7.58 -4.67
N MET A 7 2.53 6.99 -5.22
CA MET A 7 2.63 5.73 -5.97
C MET A 7 3.48 5.87 -7.24
N THR A 8 3.36 7.00 -7.94
CA THR A 8 4.13 7.29 -9.16
C THR A 8 5.62 7.42 -8.84
N GLU A 9 5.95 8.13 -7.76
CA GLU A 9 7.33 8.29 -7.30
C GLU A 9 7.93 6.94 -6.89
N PHE A 10 7.20 6.14 -6.10
CA PHE A 10 7.64 4.80 -5.71
C PHE A 10 7.95 3.91 -6.94
N ILE A 11 7.04 3.87 -7.92
CA ILE A 11 7.25 3.12 -9.17
C ILE A 11 8.49 3.61 -9.91
N SER A 12 8.63 4.93 -10.08
CA SER A 12 9.72 5.52 -10.86
C SER A 12 11.07 5.29 -10.21
N GLN A 13 11.18 5.50 -8.90
CA GLN A 13 12.45 5.36 -8.17
C GLN A 13 12.90 3.90 -8.06
N ASN A 14 11.95 2.95 -8.09
CA ASN A 14 12.23 1.52 -8.05
C ASN A 14 12.25 0.85 -9.43
N ASN A 15 12.12 1.62 -10.52
CA ASN A 15 12.10 1.10 -11.91
C ASN A 15 11.06 -0.01 -12.12
N LEU A 16 9.90 0.09 -11.47
CA LEU A 16 8.85 -0.92 -11.56
C LEU A 16 8.12 -0.84 -12.90
N ARG A 17 7.78 -2.01 -13.45
CA ARG A 17 7.05 -2.10 -14.72
C ARG A 17 5.57 -1.78 -14.51
N THR A 18 4.98 -1.09 -15.48
CA THR A 18 3.54 -0.84 -15.54
C THR A 18 2.91 -1.52 -16.74
N ASP A 19 1.65 -1.89 -16.63
CA ASP A 19 0.85 -2.37 -17.76
C ASP A 19 0.47 -1.22 -18.72
N SER A 20 -0.27 -1.53 -19.78
CA SER A 20 -0.77 -0.56 -20.77
C SER A 20 -1.75 0.46 -20.19
N TYR A 21 -2.30 0.20 -19.00
CA TYR A 21 -3.18 1.08 -18.25
C TYR A 21 -2.45 1.83 -17.14
N GLY A 22 -1.13 1.70 -17.02
CA GLY A 22 -0.31 2.34 -15.99
C GLY A 22 -0.40 1.70 -14.60
N ASN A 23 -1.10 0.58 -14.44
CA ASN A 23 -1.11 -0.15 -13.17
C ASN A 23 0.21 -0.87 -12.98
N CYS A 24 0.60 -1.12 -11.74
CA CYS A 24 1.83 -1.80 -11.39
C CYS A 24 1.54 -2.96 -10.44
N GLU A 25 2.16 -4.11 -10.68
CA GLU A 25 2.09 -5.27 -9.82
C GLU A 25 3.52 -5.78 -9.55
N PHE A 26 3.85 -6.00 -8.28
CA PHE A 26 5.19 -6.37 -7.84
C PHE A 26 5.14 -7.10 -6.50
N GLU A 27 6.18 -7.87 -6.17
CA GLU A 27 6.35 -8.38 -4.81
C GLU A 27 6.99 -7.33 -3.92
N GLY A 28 6.46 -7.12 -2.72
CA GLY A 28 7.01 -6.19 -1.74
C GLY A 28 6.92 -6.74 -0.31
N PHE A 29 7.78 -6.22 0.57
CA PHE A 29 7.70 -6.44 2.00
C PHE A 29 6.75 -5.43 2.62
N ILE A 30 5.84 -5.93 3.45
CA ILE A 30 4.77 -5.16 4.09
C ILE A 30 5.01 -5.17 5.58
N ASN A 31 5.28 -4.01 6.17
CA ASN A 31 5.26 -3.81 7.61
C ASN A 31 3.96 -3.11 8.00
N TYR A 32 2.99 -3.88 8.49
CA TYR A 32 1.69 -3.38 8.91
C TYR A 32 1.69 -3.21 10.43
N LYS A 33 1.44 -2.00 10.91
CA LYS A 33 1.34 -1.69 12.34
C LYS A 33 0.00 -1.08 12.70
N SER A 34 -0.64 -1.61 13.74
CA SER A 34 -1.83 -1.02 14.36
C SER A 34 -1.74 -1.16 15.87
N LYS A 35 -2.71 -0.60 16.59
CA LYS A 35 -2.74 -0.73 18.06
C LYS A 35 -2.92 -2.17 18.54
N ILE A 36 -3.66 -2.99 17.80
CA ILE A 36 -4.11 -4.32 18.27
C ILE A 36 -3.40 -5.49 17.59
N ARG A 37 -2.71 -5.26 16.48
CA ARG A 37 -2.05 -6.28 15.68
C ARG A 37 -1.01 -5.67 14.76
N ASN A 38 0.03 -6.44 14.48
CA ASN A 38 1.07 -6.10 13.53
C ASN A 38 1.31 -7.31 12.62
N ALA A 39 1.85 -7.10 11.43
CA ALA A 39 2.29 -8.15 10.54
C ALA A 39 3.52 -7.68 9.75
N PHE A 40 4.42 -8.62 9.46
CA PHE A 40 5.55 -8.39 8.56
C PHE A 40 5.61 -9.52 7.54
N GLU A 41 5.18 -9.25 6.31
CA GLU A 41 4.98 -10.29 5.30
C GLU A 41 5.47 -9.84 3.92
N LYS A 42 5.97 -10.79 3.12
CA LYS A 42 6.20 -10.57 1.70
C LYS A 42 4.93 -10.95 0.94
N THR A 43 4.41 -10.06 0.10
CA THR A 43 3.21 -10.34 -0.71
C THR A 43 3.23 -9.58 -2.02
N THR A 44 2.33 -9.95 -2.93
CA THR A 44 2.07 -9.20 -4.15
C THR A 44 1.29 -7.92 -3.84
N VAL A 45 1.81 -6.80 -4.32
CA VAL A 45 1.23 -5.47 -4.21
C VAL A 45 0.79 -5.01 -5.58
N LYS A 46 -0.45 -4.51 -5.68
CA LYS A 46 -1.00 -3.96 -6.91
C LYS A 46 -1.38 -2.50 -6.73
N PHE A 47 -0.78 -1.64 -7.53
CA PHE A 47 -1.08 -0.22 -7.62
C PHE A 47 -2.01 0.05 -8.80
N ILE A 48 -3.21 0.55 -8.52
CA ILE A 48 -4.16 0.98 -9.55
C ILE A 48 -3.95 2.46 -9.79
N ARG A 49 -3.45 2.87 -10.97
CA ARG A 49 -3.13 4.29 -11.22
C ARG A 49 -4.19 5.05 -12.00
N ASN A 50 -4.89 4.35 -12.89
CA ASN A 50 -5.87 4.96 -13.78
C ASN A 50 -7.26 4.33 -13.64
N GLY A 51 -8.28 5.03 -14.12
CA GLY A 51 -9.68 4.61 -14.03
C GLY A 51 -10.36 4.99 -12.71
N TYR A 52 -11.54 4.41 -12.48
CA TYR A 52 -12.41 4.75 -11.34
C TYR A 52 -11.76 4.51 -9.97
N HIS A 53 -10.87 3.51 -9.89
CA HIS A 53 -10.12 3.16 -8.68
C HIS A 53 -8.68 3.70 -8.67
N GLY A 54 -8.38 4.71 -9.50
CA GLY A 54 -7.05 5.30 -9.58
C GLY A 54 -6.59 5.88 -8.24
N GLY A 55 -5.44 5.42 -7.77
CA GLY A 55 -4.89 5.70 -6.45
C GLY A 55 -5.22 4.66 -5.39
N ASN A 56 -5.76 3.49 -5.75
CA ASN A 56 -5.95 2.38 -4.81
C ASN A 56 -4.74 1.44 -4.82
N ILE A 57 -4.52 0.79 -3.68
CA ILE A 57 -3.48 -0.22 -3.49
C ILE A 57 -4.13 -1.49 -2.97
N GLN A 58 -3.82 -2.63 -3.59
CA GLN A 58 -4.28 -3.94 -3.14
C GLN A 58 -3.08 -4.77 -2.68
N LEU A 59 -3.21 -5.39 -1.51
CA LEU A 59 -2.26 -6.35 -0.98
C LEU A 59 -2.87 -7.74 -1.13
N MET A 60 -2.15 -8.68 -1.72
CA MET A 60 -2.61 -10.07 -1.75
C MET A 60 -2.45 -10.69 -0.35
N GLU A 61 -3.30 -11.68 -0.06
CA GLU A 61 -3.21 -12.41 1.21
C GLU A 61 -1.87 -13.17 1.30
N SER A 62 -1.22 -13.09 2.47
CA SER A 62 0.01 -13.80 2.74
C SER A 62 0.24 -13.89 4.26
N GLY A 63 0.46 -15.09 4.77
CA GLY A 63 0.71 -15.31 6.20
C GLY A 63 -0.36 -14.69 7.09
N GLU A 64 0.04 -13.75 7.95
CA GLU A 64 -0.89 -13.04 8.84
C GLU A 64 -1.75 -11.97 8.15
N LEU A 65 -1.34 -11.49 6.96
CA LEU A 65 -2.08 -10.52 6.17
C LEU A 65 -3.31 -11.15 5.51
N ILE A 66 -4.36 -11.38 6.30
CA ILE A 66 -5.66 -11.85 5.82
C ILE A 66 -6.75 -10.77 6.00
N PRO A 67 -7.81 -10.75 5.16
CA PRO A 67 -8.84 -9.72 5.18
C PRO A 67 -9.69 -9.73 6.43
N ASP A 68 -9.73 -10.80 7.21
CA ASP A 68 -10.39 -10.79 8.52
C ASP A 68 -9.62 -9.91 9.51
N ASN A 69 -8.30 -9.88 9.37
CA ASN A 69 -7.41 -9.27 10.31
C ASN A 69 -6.95 -7.87 9.89
N PHE A 70 -6.71 -7.63 8.61
CA PHE A 70 -6.09 -6.41 8.09
C PHE A 70 -6.94 -5.76 6.99
N HIS A 71 -6.66 -4.50 6.64
CA HIS A 71 -7.20 -3.90 5.42
C HIS A 71 -6.25 -4.20 4.27
N LEU A 72 -6.70 -4.99 3.30
CA LEU A 72 -5.88 -5.38 2.16
C LEU A 72 -6.24 -4.57 0.89
N ASP A 73 -7.47 -4.08 0.79
CA ASP A 73 -7.89 -3.10 -0.20
C ASP A 73 -7.82 -1.69 0.40
N LEU A 74 -6.85 -0.91 -0.07
CA LEU A 74 -6.58 0.45 0.40
C LEU A 74 -7.11 1.43 -0.65
N SER A 75 -8.05 2.28 -0.25
CA SER A 75 -8.58 3.37 -1.06
C SER A 75 -8.04 4.71 -0.61
N ARG A 76 -7.66 5.54 -1.59
CA ARG A 76 -7.25 6.93 -1.34
C ARG A 76 -8.31 7.78 -0.60
N ASP A 77 -9.56 7.33 -0.58
CA ASP A 77 -10.65 8.02 0.11
C ASP A 77 -10.58 7.83 1.63
N TYR A 78 -9.90 6.77 2.10
CA TYR A 78 -9.79 6.41 3.51
C TYR A 78 -8.33 6.39 4.02
N GLN A 79 -7.36 6.36 3.11
CA GLN A 79 -5.94 6.31 3.44
C GLN A 79 -5.14 7.41 2.74
N ALA A 80 -4.13 7.92 3.43
CA ALA A 80 -3.17 8.88 2.92
C ALA A 80 -1.82 8.19 2.65
N TYR A 81 -1.17 8.54 1.54
CA TYR A 81 0.11 7.93 1.12
C TYR A 81 1.19 8.99 1.00
N GLU A 82 2.41 8.58 1.29
CA GLU A 82 3.63 9.36 1.10
C GLU A 82 4.76 8.43 0.70
N TYR A 83 5.54 8.84 -0.30
CA TYR A 83 6.75 8.13 -0.64
C TYR A 83 7.94 8.80 0.04
N ASN A 84 8.60 8.05 0.91
CA ASN A 84 9.82 8.47 1.58
C ASN A 84 11.02 8.03 0.73
N THR A 85 11.64 9.00 0.07
CA THR A 85 12.81 8.79 -0.80
C THR A 85 14.06 8.36 -0.04
N SER A 86 14.21 8.74 1.24
CA SER A 86 15.39 8.40 2.03
C SER A 86 15.39 6.93 2.46
N ASP A 87 14.20 6.42 2.79
CA ASP A 87 14.01 5.02 3.21
C ASP A 87 13.57 4.11 2.05
N ASN A 88 13.44 4.65 0.83
CA ASN A 88 12.88 3.99 -0.34
C ASN A 88 11.58 3.21 -0.03
N ALA A 89 10.67 3.86 0.69
CA ALA A 89 9.48 3.21 1.24
C ALA A 89 8.22 3.99 0.92
N LEU A 90 7.15 3.28 0.53
CA LEU A 90 5.80 3.86 0.48
C LEU A 90 5.15 3.70 1.84
N ILE A 91 4.80 4.83 2.46
CA ILE A 91 4.15 4.88 3.76
C ILE A 91 2.67 5.20 3.55
N ILE A 92 1.81 4.40 4.16
CA ILE A 92 0.35 4.51 4.07
C ILE A 92 -0.20 4.62 5.48
N TRP A 93 -1.04 5.61 5.71
CA TRP A 93 -1.76 5.79 6.98
C TRP A 93 -3.25 5.69 6.78
N GLY A 94 -3.91 5.07 7.75
CA GLY A 94 -5.37 5.06 7.82
C GLY A 94 -5.86 5.07 9.26
N LYS A 95 -7.19 5.17 9.41
CA LYS A 95 -7.88 5.04 10.69
C LYS A 95 -9.11 4.19 10.50
N SER A 96 -9.31 3.18 11.35
CA SER A 96 -10.54 2.38 11.34
C SER A 96 -10.83 1.78 12.70
N GLN A 97 -12.11 1.46 12.95
CA GLN A 97 -12.51 0.74 14.16
C GLN A 97 -11.90 -0.67 14.19
N LYS A 98 -11.84 -1.35 13.04
CA LYS A 98 -11.23 -2.67 12.88
C LYS A 98 -9.77 -2.70 13.37
N MET A 99 -9.02 -1.62 13.12
CA MET A 99 -7.62 -1.49 13.55
C MET A 99 -7.47 -0.82 14.93
N SER A 100 -8.56 -0.64 15.68
CA SER A 100 -8.61 0.08 16.97
C SER A 100 -8.00 1.49 16.90
N GLY A 101 -8.25 2.19 15.80
CA GLY A 101 -7.77 3.56 15.58
C GLY A 101 -6.82 3.67 14.40
N ARG A 102 -5.73 4.42 14.60
CA ARG A 102 -4.74 4.70 13.55
C ARG A 102 -3.89 3.46 13.28
N TYR A 103 -3.53 3.28 12.03
CA TYR A 103 -2.59 2.26 11.59
C TYR A 103 -1.67 2.83 10.51
N GLN A 104 -0.53 2.16 10.33
CA GLN A 104 0.48 2.47 9.34
C GLN A 104 0.86 1.21 8.59
N ILE A 105 1.04 1.33 7.28
CA ILE A 105 1.58 0.27 6.42
C ILE A 105 2.81 0.86 5.73
N VAL A 106 3.92 0.16 5.80
CA VAL A 106 5.14 0.51 5.08
C VAL A 106 5.41 -0.57 4.04
N ILE A 107 5.57 -0.16 2.78
CA ILE A 107 5.87 -1.04 1.65
C ILE A 107 7.28 -0.75 1.17
N THR A 108 8.11 -1.79 1.10
CA THR A 108 9.47 -1.76 0.51
C THR A 108 9.63 -2.92 -0.46
N LEU A 109 10.69 -2.89 -1.29
CA LEU A 109 11.08 -4.02 -2.15
C LEU A 109 12.05 -4.96 -1.45
#